data_AF-A0A960TK20-F1
#
_entry.id   AF-A0A960TK20-F1
#
_cell.length_a   1.000
_cell.length_b   1.000
_cell.length_c   1.000
_cell.angle_alpha   90.00
_cell.angle_beta   90.00
_cell.angle_gamma   90.00
#
_symmetry.space_group_name_H-M   'P 1'
#
loop_
_entity.id
_entity.type
_entity.pdbx_description
1 polymer ?
#
loop_
_entity_poly.entity_id
_entity_poly.type
_entity_poly.pdbx_seq_one_letter_code
_entity_poly.pdbx_strand_id
1 'polypeptide(L)'
;MWNKFFFSILTVLILIFHSNLFGEDANFLEWEEIEGAKGYRIQIEDKKKNLLIDERLKSEKFRLELPTGEYRYRIGVYNKLDKISGYSEWVELNIVKSLIPKLKSKPMKFDINEIPETITVKGENFSTETKVELISGDLTYELEIQDLESTSDLKLKLDKKIIKVGEYDLIFKNPKNKNLRVNRFLEFYDKSEAIMVMETETETKTGEIIKELYPYWGSGLRSAILPGWGQYQKDQKIKGYFFSAGVLIGIGGVISSYQNFKSAKSDYQNYSNYGYLLTSYSGSEAENLMYLHYFQSNSRYDSALNRGTGISTISKGVAVFYLLNILDALFWKKSYPDSQAILPRSPEYGLHIFQDISRVPLSRSPGSLETEVEFGLGYNF
;
A
#
# COMPACT_ATOMS: atom_id res chain seq x y z
N MET A 1 -4.38 34.26 -11.90
CA MET A 1 -2.97 34.15 -11.45
C MET A 1 -2.80 33.36 -10.15
N TRP A 2 -3.86 33.08 -9.39
CA TRP A 2 -3.77 32.40 -8.08
C TRP A 2 -3.52 30.88 -8.16
N ASN A 3 -3.89 30.20 -9.26
CA ASN A 3 -3.66 28.75 -9.42
C ASN A 3 -2.20 28.33 -9.59
N LYS A 4 -1.30 29.26 -9.96
CA LYS A 4 0.14 28.94 -10.09
C LYS A 4 0.86 28.98 -8.74
N PHE A 5 0.36 29.76 -7.78
CA PHE A 5 0.96 29.91 -6.45
C PHE A 5 0.67 28.70 -5.55
N PHE A 6 -0.55 28.16 -5.62
CA PHE A 6 -0.93 26.93 -4.90
C PHE A 6 -0.17 25.69 -5.37
N PHE A 7 0.10 25.59 -6.69
CA PHE A 7 0.86 24.47 -7.24
C PHE A 7 2.32 24.48 -6.76
N SER A 8 2.95 25.66 -6.69
CA SER A 8 4.32 25.80 -6.17
C SER A 8 4.43 25.46 -4.67
N ILE A 9 3.44 25.84 -3.85
CA ILE A 9 3.41 25.50 -2.42
C ILE A 9 3.20 23.99 -2.20
N LEU A 10 2.32 23.36 -2.98
CA LEU A 10 2.09 21.91 -2.90
C LEU A 10 3.35 21.10 -3.31
N THR A 11 4.10 21.59 -4.31
CA THR A 11 5.33 20.92 -4.76
C THR A 11 6.46 21.03 -3.72
N VAL A 12 6.57 22.15 -3.00
CA VAL A 12 7.55 22.33 -1.91
C VAL A 12 7.16 21.49 -0.68
N LEU A 13 5.88 21.38 -0.35
CA LEU A 13 5.41 20.50 0.74
C LEU A 13 5.66 19.02 0.43
N ILE A 14 5.52 18.58 -0.83
CA ILE A 14 5.85 17.21 -1.24
C ILE A 14 7.36 16.95 -1.14
N LEU A 15 8.22 17.92 -1.43
CA LEU A 15 9.67 17.77 -1.30
C LEU A 15 10.15 17.74 0.17
N ILE A 16 9.49 18.47 1.08
CA ILE A 16 9.78 18.41 2.53
C ILE A 16 9.34 17.06 3.13
N PHE A 17 8.34 16.39 2.56
CA PHE A 17 7.95 15.04 2.99
C PHE A 17 8.89 13.92 2.49
N HIS A 18 9.79 14.18 1.55
CA HIS A 18 10.76 13.19 1.07
C HIS A 18 12.10 13.20 1.85
N SER A 19 12.35 14.19 2.71
CA SER A 19 13.63 14.27 3.46
C SER A 19 13.68 13.46 4.75
N ASN A 20 12.62 12.71 5.11
CA ASN A 20 12.62 11.84 6.30
C ASN A 20 12.85 10.35 5.98
N LEU A 21 13.25 10.00 4.75
CA LEU A 21 13.27 8.61 4.29
C LEU A 21 14.54 7.81 4.61
N PHE A 22 15.52 8.38 5.32
CA PHE A 22 16.70 7.63 5.79
C PHE A 22 17.17 8.10 7.18
N GLY A 23 16.27 8.05 8.15
CA GLY A 23 16.66 7.83 9.54
C GLY A 23 16.43 6.36 9.84
N GLU A 24 17.44 5.51 9.69
CA GLU A 24 17.40 4.23 10.40
C GLU A 24 17.44 4.59 11.88
N ASP A 25 16.38 4.25 12.63
CA ASP A 25 16.33 4.44 14.08
C ASP A 25 17.51 3.70 14.71
N ALA A 26 18.62 4.42 14.89
CA ALA A 26 19.82 3.90 15.51
C ALA A 26 19.45 3.53 16.96
N ASN A 27 19.76 2.29 17.35
CA ASN A 27 19.54 1.85 18.72
C ASN A 27 20.52 2.60 19.62
N PHE A 28 20.03 3.33 20.61
CA PHE A 28 20.87 3.95 21.63
C PHE A 28 20.58 3.33 23.00
N LEU A 29 21.63 3.15 23.79
CA LEU A 29 21.52 3.04 25.24
C LEU A 29 21.68 4.44 25.81
N GLU A 30 20.74 4.86 26.65
CA GLU A 30 20.72 6.18 27.27
C GLU A 30 20.58 6.01 28.77
N TRP A 31 21.21 6.91 29.53
CA TRP A 31 21.13 6.94 30.99
C TRP A 31 21.04 8.38 31.49
N GLU A 32 20.66 8.53 32.75
CA GLU A 32 20.52 9.84 33.38
C GLU A 32 21.89 10.51 33.56
N GLU A 33 21.95 11.81 33.29
CA GLU A 33 23.15 12.60 33.51
C GLU A 33 23.45 12.73 35.01
N ILE A 34 24.71 12.54 35.39
CA ILE A 34 25.16 12.68 36.77
C ILE A 34 25.90 14.00 36.93
N GLU A 35 25.40 14.86 37.81
CA GLU A 35 25.96 16.18 38.05
C GLU A 35 27.45 16.11 38.42
N GLY A 36 28.26 16.91 37.72
CA GLY A 36 29.70 16.97 37.95
C GLY A 36 30.51 15.80 37.36
N ALA A 37 29.85 14.89 36.61
CA ALA A 37 30.54 13.89 35.82
C ALA A 37 31.32 14.55 34.66
N LYS A 38 32.56 14.10 34.46
CA LYS A 38 33.42 14.52 33.34
C LYS A 38 33.22 13.62 32.10
N GLY A 39 32.53 12.51 32.26
CA GLY A 39 32.21 11.54 31.22
C GLY A 39 31.85 10.19 31.82
N TYR A 40 31.64 9.20 30.95
CA TYR A 40 31.16 7.87 31.32
C TYR A 40 32.06 6.77 30.75
N ARG A 41 31.97 5.56 31.30
CA ARG A 41 32.58 4.36 30.76
C ARG A 41 31.50 3.31 30.58
N ILE A 42 31.21 2.91 29.36
CA ILE A 42 30.27 1.82 29.12
C ILE A 42 31.02 0.49 29.06
N GLN A 43 30.46 -0.52 29.71
CA GLN A 43 30.92 -1.90 29.61
C GLN A 43 29.77 -2.78 29.18
N ILE A 44 29.98 -3.61 28.15
CA ILE A 44 29.00 -4.60 27.70
C ILE A 44 29.67 -5.96 27.64
N GLU A 45 29.03 -6.97 28.21
CA GLU A 45 29.50 -8.35 28.18
C GLU A 45 28.43 -9.30 27.64
N ASP A 46 28.89 -10.41 27.05
CA ASP A 46 28.02 -11.48 26.58
C ASP A 46 27.53 -12.39 27.72
N LYS A 47 26.62 -13.32 27.39
CA LYS A 47 26.14 -14.36 28.32
C LYS A 47 27.25 -15.19 28.99
N LYS A 48 28.42 -15.31 28.36
CA LYS A 48 29.59 -16.03 28.90
C LYS A 48 30.47 -15.15 29.78
N LYS A 49 30.06 -13.90 30.03
CA LYS A 49 30.78 -12.88 30.79
C LYS A 49 32.08 -12.41 30.13
N ASN A 50 32.16 -12.53 28.80
CA ASN A 50 33.25 -11.93 28.04
C ASN A 50 32.94 -10.46 27.83
N LEU A 51 33.85 -9.58 28.24
CA LEU A 51 33.74 -8.14 28.00
C LEU A 51 33.95 -7.87 26.51
N LEU A 52 32.90 -7.43 25.82
CA LEU A 52 32.90 -7.15 24.39
C LEU A 52 33.19 -5.69 24.09
N ILE A 53 32.62 -4.79 24.89
CA ILE A 53 32.76 -3.34 24.74
C ILE A 53 33.23 -2.77 26.07
N ASP A 54 34.22 -1.89 26.02
CA ASP A 54 34.76 -1.18 27.17
C ASP A 54 35.28 0.20 26.74
N GLU A 55 34.38 1.18 26.72
CA GLU A 55 34.63 2.46 26.06
C GLU A 55 34.36 3.66 26.96
N ARG A 56 35.17 4.71 26.79
CA ARG A 56 34.97 6.00 27.44
C ARG A 56 34.14 6.93 26.56
N LEU A 57 33.10 7.50 27.13
CA LEU A 57 32.12 8.35 26.46
C LEU A 57 32.10 9.75 27.10
N LYS A 58 31.82 10.77 26.28
CA LYS A 58 31.60 12.15 26.75
C LYS A 58 30.11 12.48 26.92
N SER A 59 29.24 11.62 26.42
CA SER A 59 27.78 11.78 26.46
C SER A 59 27.12 10.63 27.21
N GLU A 60 25.90 10.89 27.64
CA GLU A 60 24.92 10.04 28.31
C GLU A 60 24.20 9.05 27.38
N LYS A 61 24.75 8.86 26.19
CA LYS A 61 24.22 7.97 25.16
C LYS A 61 25.32 7.19 24.45
N PHE A 62 25.01 5.94 24.11
CA PHE A 62 25.87 5.03 23.37
C PHE A 62 25.11 4.37 22.22
N ARG A 63 25.68 4.38 21.01
CA ARG A 63 25.07 3.71 19.86
C ARG A 63 25.33 2.20 19.94
N LEU A 64 24.25 1.42 19.94
CA LEU A 64 24.29 -0.02 20.09
C LEU A 64 24.38 -0.73 18.73
N GLU A 65 25.56 -1.26 18.42
CA GLU A 65 25.86 -2.04 17.20
C GLU A 65 26.29 -3.46 17.56
N LEU A 66 25.38 -4.23 18.16
CA LEU A 66 25.63 -5.61 18.57
C LEU A 66 24.72 -6.58 17.80
N PRO A 67 25.20 -7.82 17.52
CA PRO A 67 24.37 -8.84 16.90
C PRO A 67 23.28 -9.33 17.87
N THR A 68 22.33 -10.10 17.34
CA THR A 68 21.30 -10.75 18.14
C THR A 68 21.92 -11.64 19.22
N GLY A 69 21.48 -11.48 20.47
CA GLY A 69 22.01 -12.23 21.61
C GLY A 69 21.62 -11.64 22.97
N GLU A 70 21.99 -12.36 24.02
CA GLU A 70 21.85 -11.94 25.42
C GLU A 70 23.15 -11.28 25.89
N TYR A 71 23.00 -10.08 26.44
CA TYR A 71 24.08 -9.23 26.95
C TYR A 71 23.71 -8.66 28.30
N ARG A 72 24.69 -8.07 28.96
CA ARG A 72 24.46 -7.14 30.06
C ARG A 72 25.40 -5.96 29.96
N TYR A 73 24.94 -4.80 30.38
CA TYR A 73 25.75 -3.58 30.36
C TYR A 73 25.77 -2.89 31.72
N ARG A 74 26.80 -2.09 31.96
CA ARG A 74 26.90 -1.18 33.10
C ARG A 74 27.62 0.10 32.73
N ILE A 75 27.42 1.14 33.52
CA ILE A 75 28.00 2.47 33.29
C ILE A 75 28.89 2.85 34.48
N GLY A 76 30.15 3.17 34.19
CA GLY A 76 31.07 3.81 35.12
C GLY A 76 31.05 5.33 34.94
N VAL A 77 31.24 6.08 36.02
CA VAL A 77 31.22 7.56 35.98
C VAL A 77 32.61 8.12 36.24
N TYR A 78 33.10 9.00 35.37
CA TYR A 78 34.35 9.72 35.59
C TYR A 78 34.10 10.99 36.39
N ASN A 79 34.83 11.17 37.49
CA ASN A 79 34.82 12.40 38.26
C ASN A 79 35.70 13.50 37.62
N LYS A 80 35.73 14.68 38.24
CA LYS A 80 36.52 15.85 37.80
C LYS A 80 38.04 15.56 37.69
N LEU A 81 38.54 14.52 38.37
CA LEU A 81 39.94 14.10 38.38
C LEU A 81 40.23 12.96 37.39
N ASP A 82 39.33 12.69 36.44
CA ASP A 82 39.43 11.58 35.47
C ASP A 82 39.51 10.17 36.11
N LYS A 83 39.05 10.02 37.36
CA LYS A 83 38.94 8.71 38.03
C LYS A 83 37.51 8.22 38.02
N ILE A 84 37.32 6.90 37.91
CA ILE A 84 35.98 6.30 38.00
C ILE A 84 35.52 6.38 39.46
N SER A 85 34.42 7.09 39.72
CA SER A 85 33.84 7.25 41.06
C SER A 85 32.95 6.09 41.47
N GLY A 86 32.39 5.35 40.51
CA GLY A 86 31.54 4.19 40.74
C GLY A 86 31.03 3.59 39.43
N TYR A 87 30.49 2.39 39.52
CA TYR A 87 29.76 1.71 38.44
C TYR A 87 28.30 1.52 38.85
N SER A 88 27.40 1.55 37.86
CA SER A 88 26.05 1.03 38.02
C SER A 88 26.07 -0.48 38.23
N GLU A 89 24.94 -0.99 38.71
CA GLU A 89 24.63 -2.42 38.61
C GLU A 89 24.59 -2.86 37.14
N TRP A 90 24.78 -4.17 36.93
CA TRP A 90 24.61 -4.77 35.61
C TRP A 90 23.13 -4.84 35.23
N VAL A 91 22.80 -4.34 34.05
CA VAL A 91 21.46 -4.36 33.47
C VAL A 91 21.43 -5.36 32.32
N GLU A 92 20.45 -6.27 32.32
CA GLU A 92 20.27 -7.26 31.25
C GLU A 92 19.75 -6.60 29.97
N LEU A 93 20.28 -7.05 28.83
CA LEU A 93 19.98 -6.53 27.50
C LEU A 93 19.81 -7.69 26.53
N ASN A 94 18.61 -7.87 25.99
CA ASN A 94 18.34 -8.88 24.98
C ASN A 94 18.14 -8.23 23.61
N ILE A 95 19.05 -8.52 22.67
CA ILE A 95 18.99 -7.97 21.32
C ILE A 95 18.33 -9.00 20.43
N VAL A 96 17.11 -8.71 19.99
CA VAL A 96 16.35 -9.57 19.07
C VAL A 96 16.29 -8.95 17.67
N LYS A 97 16.36 -9.80 16.64
CA LYS A 97 16.16 -9.35 15.26
C LYS A 97 14.67 -9.13 15.00
N SER A 98 14.25 -7.86 14.89
CA SER A 98 12.90 -7.55 14.45
C SER A 98 12.79 -7.70 12.93
N LEU A 99 12.02 -8.69 12.50
CA LEU A 99 11.67 -8.94 11.09
C LEU A 99 10.20 -8.58 10.86
N ILE A 100 9.83 -8.34 9.60
CA ILE A 100 8.42 -8.17 9.25
C ILE A 100 7.71 -9.51 9.48
N PRO A 101 6.59 -9.54 10.23
CA PRO A 101 5.78 -10.74 10.39
C PRO A 101 5.37 -11.30 9.03
N LYS A 102 5.24 -12.62 8.92
CA LYS A 102 4.64 -13.26 7.75
C LYS A 102 3.51 -14.16 8.19
N LEU A 103 2.40 -14.08 7.48
CA LEU A 103 1.23 -14.90 7.77
C LEU A 103 1.17 -16.11 6.82
N LYS A 104 0.92 -17.30 7.37
CA LYS A 104 0.68 -18.55 6.63
C LYS A 104 -0.76 -19.05 6.74
N SER A 105 -1.47 -18.68 7.81
CA SER A 105 -2.89 -19.02 7.96
C SER A 105 -3.73 -18.44 6.81
N LYS A 106 -4.75 -19.20 6.40
CA LYS A 106 -5.78 -18.75 5.47
C LYS A 106 -6.81 -17.87 6.19
N PRO A 107 -7.53 -17.00 5.46
CA PRO A 107 -8.67 -16.27 6.02
C PRO A 107 -9.69 -17.22 6.65
N MET A 108 -10.30 -16.78 7.76
CA MET A 108 -11.23 -17.56 8.55
C MET A 108 -12.61 -16.92 8.52
N LYS A 109 -13.65 -17.76 8.53
CA LYS A 109 -15.05 -17.32 8.60
C LYS A 109 -15.72 -17.95 9.81
N PHE A 110 -16.51 -17.17 10.51
CA PHE A 110 -17.24 -17.60 11.69
C PHE A 110 -18.70 -17.14 11.62
N ASP A 111 -19.60 -17.97 12.10
CA ASP A 111 -20.95 -17.51 12.43
C ASP A 111 -20.85 -16.59 13.65
N ILE A 112 -21.54 -15.44 13.62
CA ILE A 112 -21.57 -14.48 14.73
C ILE A 112 -22.13 -15.11 16.02
N ASN A 113 -22.93 -16.16 15.90
CA ASN A 113 -23.48 -16.91 17.03
C ASN A 113 -22.52 -17.99 17.56
N GLU A 114 -21.52 -18.38 16.77
CA GLU A 114 -20.56 -19.46 17.08
C GLU A 114 -19.10 -18.96 17.08
N ILE A 115 -18.87 -17.74 17.57
CA ILE A 115 -17.51 -17.18 17.67
C ILE A 115 -16.67 -18.00 18.67
N PRO A 116 -15.50 -18.52 18.27
CA PRO A 116 -14.57 -19.17 19.20
C PRO A 116 -13.95 -18.14 20.16
N GLU A 117 -13.65 -18.53 21.39
CA GLU A 117 -12.99 -17.65 22.37
C GLU A 117 -11.55 -17.28 21.93
N THR A 118 -10.89 -18.20 21.22
CA THR A 118 -9.51 -18.03 20.75
C THR A 118 -9.35 -18.54 19.33
N ILE A 119 -8.51 -17.90 18.55
CA ILE A 119 -8.08 -18.37 17.23
C ILE A 119 -6.56 -18.55 17.19
N THR A 120 -6.11 -19.59 16.51
CA THR A 120 -4.68 -19.83 16.31
C THR A 120 -4.26 -19.34 14.92
N VAL A 121 -3.33 -18.41 14.90
CA VAL A 121 -2.79 -17.80 13.70
C VAL A 121 -1.35 -18.27 13.50
N LYS A 122 -1.08 -18.89 12.35
CA LYS A 122 0.23 -19.44 11.99
C LYS A 122 0.97 -18.53 11.01
N GLY A 123 2.28 -18.44 11.18
CA GLY A 123 3.13 -17.51 10.48
C GLY A 123 4.62 -17.73 10.72
N GLU A 124 5.38 -16.68 10.49
CA GLU A 124 6.82 -16.59 10.75
C GLU A 124 7.14 -15.20 11.29
N ASN A 125 8.27 -15.09 11.99
CA ASN A 125 8.82 -13.83 12.49
C ASN A 125 7.92 -13.10 13.50
N PHE A 126 7.09 -13.80 14.27
CA PHE A 126 6.45 -13.16 15.42
C PHE A 126 7.47 -12.95 16.54
N SER A 127 7.52 -11.73 17.08
CA SER A 127 8.32 -11.37 18.25
C SER A 127 7.53 -11.59 19.55
N THR A 128 8.23 -11.71 20.67
CA THR A 128 7.62 -11.66 22.01
C THR A 128 6.88 -10.35 22.28
N GLU A 129 7.23 -9.28 21.55
CA GLU A 129 6.58 -7.96 21.64
C GLU A 129 5.60 -7.72 20.48
N THR A 130 5.18 -8.76 19.75
CA THR A 130 4.18 -8.60 18.69
C THR A 130 2.89 -8.07 19.29
N LYS A 131 2.33 -7.03 18.68
CA LYS A 131 0.95 -6.59 18.95
C LYS A 131 0.06 -6.95 17.78
N VAL A 132 -1.20 -7.27 18.05
CA VAL A 132 -2.17 -7.58 17.00
C VAL A 132 -3.37 -6.65 17.12
N GLU A 133 -3.72 -5.99 16.03
CA GLU A 133 -4.88 -5.13 15.94
C GLU A 133 -5.88 -5.70 14.93
N LEU A 134 -7.16 -5.64 15.30
CA LEU A 134 -8.32 -5.99 14.51
C LEU A 134 -8.99 -4.71 14.00
N ILE A 135 -9.18 -4.57 12.70
CA ILE A 135 -9.74 -3.36 12.08
C ILE A 135 -11.01 -3.68 11.31
N SER A 136 -12.07 -2.89 11.54
CA SER A 136 -13.30 -2.90 10.74
C SER A 136 -13.74 -1.47 10.43
N GLY A 137 -13.61 -1.07 9.15
CA GLY A 137 -13.81 0.32 8.75
C GLY A 137 -12.87 1.26 9.51
N ASP A 138 -13.43 2.19 10.28
CA ASP A 138 -12.69 3.17 11.08
C ASP A 138 -12.40 2.70 12.52
N LEU A 139 -12.87 1.51 12.91
CA LEU A 139 -12.72 0.98 14.27
C LEU A 139 -11.49 0.07 14.34
N THR A 140 -10.66 0.30 15.36
CA THR A 140 -9.45 -0.49 15.65
C THR A 140 -9.53 -1.03 17.07
N TYR A 141 -9.31 -2.34 17.22
CA TYR A 141 -9.29 -3.04 18.50
C TYR A 141 -7.97 -3.79 18.67
N GLU A 142 -7.27 -3.60 19.77
CA GLU A 142 -6.09 -4.42 20.11
C GLU A 142 -6.55 -5.78 20.64
N LEU A 143 -6.03 -6.87 20.07
CA LEU A 143 -6.34 -8.24 20.48
C LEU A 143 -5.34 -8.72 21.53
N GLU A 144 -5.86 -9.38 22.57
CA GLU A 144 -5.03 -10.02 23.60
C GLU A 144 -4.37 -11.30 23.02
N ILE A 145 -3.05 -11.40 23.13
CA ILE A 145 -2.29 -12.61 22.79
C ILE A 145 -2.24 -13.48 24.04
N GLN A 146 -2.96 -14.60 24.01
CA GLN A 146 -3.04 -15.50 25.15
C GLN A 146 -1.78 -16.36 25.30
N ASP A 147 -1.19 -16.77 24.16
CA ASP A 147 0.01 -17.58 24.15
C ASP A 147 0.81 -17.34 22.85
N LEU A 148 2.13 -17.33 23.01
CA LEU A 148 3.11 -17.36 21.92
C LEU A 148 3.89 -18.66 22.08
N GLU A 149 3.29 -19.77 21.64
CA GLU A 149 3.90 -21.10 21.76
C GLU A 149 5.22 -21.20 20.96
N SER A 150 5.41 -20.32 19.97
CA SER A 150 6.63 -20.19 19.17
C SER A 150 6.65 -18.88 18.37
N THR A 151 7.79 -18.50 17.77
CA THR A 151 7.88 -17.40 16.77
C THR A 151 7.04 -17.62 15.49
N SER A 152 6.24 -18.70 15.44
CA SER A 152 5.40 -19.10 14.32
C SER A 152 3.91 -19.17 14.63
N ASP A 153 3.49 -19.42 15.87
CA ASP A 153 2.08 -19.64 16.19
C ASP A 153 1.62 -18.69 17.30
N LEU A 154 0.60 -17.89 17.00
CA LEU A 154 -0.04 -16.92 17.90
C LEU A 154 -1.45 -17.40 18.25
N LYS A 155 -1.78 -17.50 19.54
CA LYS A 155 -3.17 -17.67 19.99
C LYS A 155 -3.75 -16.32 20.37
N LEU A 156 -4.72 -15.87 19.57
CA LEU A 156 -5.40 -14.58 19.74
C LEU A 156 -6.74 -14.81 20.40
N LYS A 157 -7.05 -14.03 21.44
CA LYS A 157 -8.36 -14.05 22.07
C LYS A 157 -9.32 -13.12 21.34
N LEU A 158 -10.53 -13.60 21.11
CA LEU A 158 -11.60 -12.84 20.47
C LEU A 158 -12.64 -12.42 21.51
N ASP A 159 -12.78 -11.12 21.74
CA ASP A 159 -13.86 -10.60 22.60
C ASP A 159 -15.16 -10.46 21.79
N LYS A 160 -16.15 -11.29 22.13
CA LYS A 160 -17.47 -11.31 21.48
C LYS A 160 -18.22 -9.99 21.60
N LYS A 161 -17.89 -9.12 22.57
CA LYS A 161 -18.57 -7.83 22.77
C LYS A 161 -18.21 -6.80 21.72
N ILE A 162 -17.00 -6.87 21.17
CA ILE A 162 -16.49 -5.92 20.18
C ILE A 162 -16.74 -6.39 18.74
N ILE A 163 -16.97 -7.69 18.55
CA ILE A 163 -17.15 -8.31 17.24
C ILE A 163 -18.61 -8.17 16.78
N LYS A 164 -18.78 -7.65 15.56
CA LYS A 164 -20.04 -7.52 14.83
C LYS A 164 -19.96 -8.24 13.48
N VAL A 165 -21.10 -8.46 12.85
CA VAL A 165 -21.16 -9.00 11.47
C VAL A 165 -20.36 -8.08 10.53
N GLY A 166 -19.49 -8.67 9.70
CA GLY A 166 -18.65 -7.95 8.75
C GLY A 166 -17.28 -8.58 8.50
N GLU A 167 -16.51 -7.91 7.64
CA GLU A 167 -15.12 -8.25 7.32
C GLU A 167 -14.16 -7.45 8.23
N TYR A 168 -13.06 -8.10 8.62
CA TYR A 168 -12.03 -7.52 9.47
C TYR A 168 -10.63 -7.77 8.92
N ASP A 169 -9.79 -6.74 9.02
CA ASP A 169 -8.36 -6.83 8.75
C ASP A 169 -7.60 -7.13 10.05
N LEU A 170 -6.46 -7.81 9.93
CA LEU A 170 -5.51 -7.95 11.02
C LEU A 170 -4.24 -7.17 10.73
N ILE A 171 -3.74 -6.42 11.71
CA ILE A 171 -2.40 -5.82 11.67
C ILE A 171 -1.53 -6.45 12.76
N PHE A 172 -0.44 -7.08 12.35
CA PHE A 172 0.62 -7.56 13.24
C PHE A 172 1.71 -6.50 13.29
N LYS A 173 2.08 -6.05 14.49
CA LYS A 173 3.11 -5.01 14.72
C LYS A 173 4.25 -5.60 15.54
N ASN A 174 5.40 -5.77 14.91
CA ASN A 174 6.65 -6.05 15.60
C ASN A 174 7.37 -4.74 15.98
N PRO A 175 8.35 -4.79 16.91
CA PRO A 175 9.19 -3.64 17.25
C PRO A 175 9.82 -2.98 16.02
N LYS A 176 10.14 -1.69 16.12
CA LYS A 176 10.65 -0.86 15.01
C LYS A 176 9.68 -0.76 13.81
N ASN A 177 8.39 -0.71 14.12
CA ASN A 177 7.32 -0.48 13.14
C ASN A 177 7.32 -1.51 11.99
N LYS A 178 7.77 -2.74 12.26
CA LYS A 178 7.78 -3.84 11.29
C LYS A 178 6.39 -4.47 11.28
N ASN A 179 5.53 -3.93 10.44
CA ASN A 179 4.11 -4.26 10.45
C ASN A 179 3.70 -5.11 9.25
N LEU A 180 2.73 -6.00 9.45
CA LEU A 180 2.04 -6.74 8.41
C LEU A 180 0.53 -6.48 8.54
N ARG A 181 -0.09 -5.88 7.53
CA ARG A 181 -1.55 -5.81 7.41
C ARG A 181 -2.05 -6.91 6.49
N VAL A 182 -3.06 -7.65 6.94
CA VAL A 182 -3.73 -8.69 6.17
C VAL A 182 -5.19 -8.32 6.06
N ASN A 183 -5.61 -8.02 4.83
CA ASN A 183 -6.95 -7.56 4.57
C ASN A 183 -7.94 -8.74 4.58
N ARG A 184 -9.14 -8.52 5.11
CA ARG A 184 -10.25 -9.49 5.12
C ARG A 184 -9.84 -10.86 5.66
N PHE A 185 -9.10 -10.84 6.77
CA PHE A 185 -8.61 -12.07 7.36
C PHE A 185 -9.69 -12.79 8.17
N LEU A 186 -10.56 -12.06 8.87
CA LEU A 186 -11.71 -12.60 9.58
C LEU A 186 -13.00 -12.08 8.95
N GLU A 187 -13.98 -12.97 8.82
CA GLU A 187 -15.33 -12.64 8.37
C GLU A 187 -16.33 -13.24 9.36
N PHE A 188 -17.19 -12.40 9.90
CA PHE A 188 -18.29 -12.82 10.77
C PHE A 188 -19.60 -12.61 10.04
N TYR A 189 -20.43 -13.65 9.94
CA TYR A 189 -21.71 -13.60 9.24
C TYR A 189 -22.84 -14.12 10.12
N ASP A 190 -24.07 -13.68 9.86
CA ASP A 190 -25.26 -14.26 10.47
C ASP A 190 -25.85 -15.31 9.53
N LYS A 191 -25.82 -16.58 9.97
CA LYS A 191 -26.35 -17.70 9.19
C LYS A 191 -27.87 -17.65 9.03
N SER A 192 -28.59 -17.04 9.97
CA SER A 192 -30.06 -16.94 9.92
C SER A 192 -30.53 -15.96 8.83
N GLU A 193 -29.81 -14.86 8.64
CA GLU A 193 -30.05 -13.93 7.53
C GLU A 193 -29.62 -14.52 6.18
N ALA A 194 -28.52 -15.26 6.14
CA ALA A 194 -28.04 -15.93 4.92
C ALA A 194 -29.02 -16.98 4.39
N ILE A 195 -29.71 -17.71 5.28
CA ILE A 195 -30.73 -18.71 4.90
C ILE A 195 -31.99 -18.02 4.37
N MET A 196 -32.45 -16.91 4.98
CA MET A 196 -33.61 -16.16 4.47
C MET A 196 -33.37 -15.58 3.07
N VAL A 197 -32.14 -15.13 2.76
CA VAL A 197 -31.74 -14.68 1.41
C VAL A 197 -31.68 -15.86 0.42
N MET A 198 -31.23 -17.03 0.86
CA MET A 198 -31.22 -18.24 0.00
C MET A 198 -32.63 -18.76 -0.32
N GLU A 199 -33.57 -18.74 0.62
CA GLU A 199 -34.97 -19.14 0.37
C GLU A 199 -35.71 -18.14 -0.52
N THR A 200 -35.43 -16.83 -0.40
CA THR A 200 -36.02 -15.81 -1.29
C THR A 200 -35.42 -15.82 -2.70
N GLU A 201 -34.15 -16.22 -2.88
CA GLU A 201 -33.53 -16.36 -4.20
C GLU A 201 -33.95 -17.62 -4.96
N THR A 202 -34.41 -18.69 -4.28
CA THR A 202 -34.85 -19.93 -4.95
C THR A 202 -36.20 -19.83 -5.66
N GLU A 203 -37.08 -18.89 -5.30
CA GLU A 203 -38.40 -18.75 -5.95
C GLU A 203 -38.45 -17.70 -7.08
N THR A 204 -37.41 -16.88 -7.24
CA THR A 204 -37.35 -15.92 -8.34
C THR A 204 -35.99 -15.92 -9.03
N LYS A 205 -35.95 -16.56 -10.21
CA LYS A 205 -34.96 -16.46 -11.31
C LYS A 205 -34.07 -17.69 -11.51
N THR A 206 -34.67 -18.72 -12.09
CA THR A 206 -34.10 -19.38 -13.28
C THR A 206 -34.06 -18.36 -14.44
N GLY A 207 -33.01 -17.52 -14.48
CA GLY A 207 -32.84 -16.49 -15.50
C GLY A 207 -31.65 -15.59 -15.22
N GLU A 208 -30.50 -16.00 -15.74
CA GLU A 208 -29.20 -15.32 -15.81
C GLU A 208 -29.17 -13.80 -15.55
N ILE A 209 -28.53 -13.38 -14.46
CA ILE A 209 -27.53 -12.30 -14.45
C ILE A 209 -26.50 -12.66 -13.38
N ILE A 210 -25.33 -13.17 -13.80
CA ILE A 210 -24.16 -13.22 -12.90
C ILE A 210 -23.79 -11.75 -12.61
N LYS A 211 -24.20 -11.23 -11.46
CA LYS A 211 -23.64 -9.96 -10.94
C LYS A 211 -22.14 -10.18 -10.78
N GLU A 212 -21.32 -9.56 -11.62
CA GLU A 212 -19.87 -9.54 -11.44
C GLU A 212 -19.56 -9.05 -10.02
N LEU A 213 -19.06 -9.96 -9.18
CA LEU A 213 -18.74 -9.72 -7.79
C LEU A 213 -17.58 -8.72 -7.71
N TYR A 214 -17.77 -7.61 -7.00
CA TYR A 214 -16.73 -6.61 -6.78
C TYR A 214 -15.65 -7.16 -5.83
N PRO A 215 -14.33 -6.98 -6.09
CA PRO A 215 -13.72 -6.26 -7.20
C PRO A 215 -13.80 -7.00 -8.54
N TYR A 216 -13.78 -6.25 -9.65
CA TYR A 216 -13.93 -6.78 -11.01
C TYR A 216 -12.66 -7.48 -11.52
N TRP A 217 -12.29 -8.61 -10.91
CA TRP A 217 -11.08 -9.37 -11.21
C TRP A 217 -10.94 -9.75 -12.69
N GLY A 218 -12.05 -10.16 -13.32
CA GLY A 218 -12.05 -10.48 -14.75
C GLY A 218 -11.65 -9.29 -15.63
N SER A 219 -12.08 -8.08 -15.30
CA SER A 219 -11.66 -6.86 -16.00
C SER A 219 -10.22 -6.48 -15.66
N GLY A 220 -9.81 -6.60 -14.41
CA GLY A 220 -8.42 -6.34 -13.98
C GLY A 220 -7.41 -7.23 -14.68
N LEU A 221 -7.66 -8.55 -14.76
CA LEU A 221 -6.80 -9.50 -15.45
C LEU A 221 -6.68 -9.19 -16.95
N ARG A 222 -7.78 -8.81 -17.60
CA ARG A 222 -7.76 -8.40 -19.01
C ARG A 222 -6.91 -7.14 -19.21
N SER A 223 -7.06 -6.14 -18.33
CA SER A 223 -6.23 -4.93 -18.37
C SER A 223 -4.76 -5.17 -18.02
N ALA A 224 -4.45 -6.22 -17.27
CA ALA A 224 -3.07 -6.66 -17.05
C ALA A 224 -2.47 -7.30 -18.32
N ILE A 225 -3.25 -8.09 -19.08
CA ILE A 225 -2.73 -8.63 -20.35
C ILE A 225 -2.55 -7.51 -21.37
N LEU A 226 -3.57 -6.67 -21.55
CA LEU A 226 -3.56 -5.58 -22.51
C LEU A 226 -4.15 -4.31 -21.87
N PRO A 227 -3.37 -3.23 -21.73
CA PRO A 227 -3.85 -1.98 -21.16
C PRO A 227 -5.10 -1.47 -21.86
N GLY A 228 -6.12 -1.11 -21.09
CA GLY A 228 -7.42 -0.65 -21.56
C GLY A 228 -8.46 -1.75 -21.82
N TRP A 229 -8.08 -3.03 -21.91
CA TRP A 229 -9.00 -4.11 -22.29
C TRP A 229 -10.15 -4.32 -21.28
N GLY A 230 -9.86 -4.27 -19.99
CA GLY A 230 -10.87 -4.33 -18.94
C GLY A 230 -11.89 -3.20 -19.01
N GLN A 231 -11.45 -1.99 -19.36
CA GLN A 231 -12.32 -0.82 -19.57
C GLN A 231 -13.22 -0.98 -20.79
N TYR A 232 -12.72 -1.55 -21.89
CA TYR A 232 -13.56 -1.85 -23.06
C TYR A 232 -14.72 -2.80 -22.74
N GLN A 233 -14.48 -3.84 -21.94
CA GLN A 233 -15.53 -4.79 -21.54
C GLN A 233 -16.61 -4.15 -20.65
N LYS A 234 -16.25 -3.09 -19.93
CA LYS A 234 -17.18 -2.29 -19.12
C LYS A 234 -17.86 -1.16 -19.89
N ASP A 235 -17.75 -1.17 -21.22
CA ASP A 235 -18.23 -0.11 -22.12
C ASP A 235 -17.61 1.27 -21.85
N GLN A 236 -16.47 1.32 -21.17
CA GLN A 236 -15.69 2.54 -20.90
C GLN A 236 -14.66 2.77 -22.01
N LYS A 237 -15.11 2.82 -23.26
CA LYS A 237 -14.25 2.84 -24.44
C LYS A 237 -13.22 3.97 -24.42
N ILE A 238 -13.62 5.18 -23.99
CA ILE A 238 -12.72 6.34 -23.90
C ILE A 238 -11.55 6.05 -22.94
N LYS A 239 -11.84 5.47 -21.76
CA LYS A 239 -10.79 5.07 -20.82
C LYS A 239 -9.92 3.94 -21.38
N GLY A 240 -10.55 2.98 -22.07
CA GLY A 240 -9.85 1.93 -22.79
C GLY A 240 -8.79 2.49 -23.75
N TYR A 241 -9.20 3.37 -24.67
CA TYR A 241 -8.29 4.06 -25.59
C TYR A 241 -7.20 4.85 -24.86
N PHE A 242 -7.56 5.59 -23.80
CA PHE A 242 -6.60 6.38 -23.03
C PHE A 242 -5.47 5.53 -22.45
N PHE A 243 -5.79 4.41 -21.81
CA PHE A 243 -4.78 3.54 -21.23
C PHE A 243 -3.97 2.79 -22.29
N SER A 244 -4.61 2.26 -23.34
CA SER A 244 -3.91 1.59 -24.44
C SER A 244 -2.92 2.54 -25.12
N ALA A 245 -3.37 3.74 -25.51
CA ALA A 245 -2.53 4.73 -26.18
C ALA A 245 -1.42 5.23 -25.26
N GLY A 246 -1.72 5.52 -23.99
CA GLY A 246 -0.73 6.00 -23.04
C GLY A 246 0.41 5.01 -22.80
N VAL A 247 0.10 3.71 -22.64
CA VAL A 247 1.14 2.69 -22.49
C VAL A 247 1.94 2.51 -23.78
N LEU A 248 1.30 2.51 -24.95
CA LEU A 248 2.00 2.40 -26.24
C LEU A 248 2.97 3.56 -26.48
N ILE A 249 2.52 4.80 -26.25
CA ILE A 249 3.37 6.00 -26.32
C ILE A 249 4.51 5.90 -25.32
N GLY A 250 4.21 5.45 -24.09
CA GLY A 250 5.20 5.23 -23.05
C GLY A 250 6.30 4.25 -23.44
N ILE A 251 5.93 3.08 -23.97
CA ILE A 251 6.87 2.06 -24.48
C ILE A 251 7.71 2.64 -25.61
N GLY A 252 7.11 3.38 -26.56
CA GLY A 252 7.85 4.08 -27.62
C GLY A 252 8.88 5.07 -27.05
N GLY A 253 8.51 5.82 -26.01
CA GLY A 253 9.40 6.71 -25.27
C GLY A 253 10.57 5.98 -24.61
N VAL A 254 10.31 4.83 -23.95
CA VAL A 254 11.36 4.00 -23.35
C VAL A 254 12.34 3.49 -24.41
N ILE A 255 11.84 2.98 -25.55
CA ILE A 255 12.69 2.48 -26.65
C ILE A 255 13.56 3.62 -27.20
N SER A 256 12.97 4.79 -27.48
CA SER A 256 13.71 5.95 -27.98
C SER A 256 14.78 6.41 -26.97
N SER A 257 14.42 6.48 -25.69
CA SER A 257 15.35 6.88 -24.63
C SER A 257 16.48 5.86 -24.45
N TYR A 258 16.19 4.57 -24.61
CA TYR A 258 17.18 3.50 -24.58
C TYR A 258 18.18 3.58 -25.75
N GLN A 259 17.69 3.87 -26.96
CA GLN A 259 18.55 4.09 -28.12
C GLN A 259 19.48 5.30 -27.90
N ASN A 260 18.97 6.40 -27.37
CA ASN A 260 19.74 7.62 -27.06
C ASN A 260 20.84 7.37 -26.01
N PHE A 261 20.55 6.57 -24.99
CA PHE A 261 21.54 6.14 -24.00
C PHE A 261 22.60 5.22 -24.60
N LYS A 262 22.19 4.23 -25.40
CA LYS A 262 23.13 3.32 -26.07
C LYS A 262 24.11 4.09 -26.96
N SER A 263 23.60 5.06 -27.73
CA SER A 263 24.43 5.98 -28.51
C SER A 263 25.38 6.79 -27.63
N ALA A 264 24.90 7.41 -26.55
CA ALA A 264 25.75 8.18 -25.63
C ALA A 264 26.86 7.35 -24.98
N LYS A 265 26.52 6.13 -24.57
CA LYS A 265 27.47 5.18 -23.98
C LYS A 265 28.53 4.78 -25.00
N SER A 266 28.13 4.51 -26.24
CA SER A 266 29.06 4.22 -27.33
C SER A 266 29.98 5.40 -27.61
N ASP A 267 29.45 6.63 -27.63
CA ASP A 267 30.24 7.85 -27.84
C ASP A 267 31.28 8.04 -26.73
N TYR A 268 30.88 7.83 -25.47
CA TYR A 268 31.79 7.85 -24.33
C TYR A 268 32.89 6.78 -24.45
N GLN A 269 32.53 5.53 -24.79
CA GLN A 269 33.49 4.44 -24.92
C GLN A 269 34.49 4.68 -26.06
N ASN A 270 34.01 5.11 -27.22
CA ASN A 270 34.86 5.46 -28.36
C ASN A 270 35.82 6.61 -28.01
N TYR A 271 35.30 7.63 -27.32
CA TYR A 271 36.11 8.77 -26.89
C TYR A 271 37.12 8.37 -25.80
N SER A 272 36.74 7.56 -24.82
CA SER A 272 37.62 7.05 -23.77
C SER A 272 38.77 6.21 -24.36
N ASN A 273 38.49 5.40 -25.38
CA ASN A 273 39.51 4.60 -26.08
C ASN A 273 40.55 5.48 -26.80
N TYR A 274 40.15 6.66 -27.30
CA TYR A 274 41.10 7.63 -27.86
C TYR A 274 42.05 8.18 -26.79
N GLY A 275 41.59 8.31 -25.54
CA GLY A 275 42.43 8.72 -24.42
C GLY A 275 43.57 7.75 -24.13
N TYR A 276 43.33 6.44 -24.30
CA TYR A 276 44.38 5.43 -24.18
C TYR A 276 45.50 5.63 -25.21
N LEU A 277 45.17 6.02 -26.44
CA LEU A 277 46.15 6.34 -27.49
C LEU A 277 46.93 7.63 -27.20
N LEU A 278 46.39 8.56 -26.41
CA LEU A 278 47.13 9.77 -26.02
C LEU A 278 48.18 9.48 -24.93
N THR A 279 48.01 8.43 -24.13
CA THR A 279 48.99 8.05 -23.08
C THR A 279 50.32 7.55 -23.62
N SER A 280 50.39 7.19 -24.91
CA SER A 280 51.64 6.75 -25.58
C SER A 280 52.48 7.91 -26.14
N TYR A 281 51.99 9.15 -26.11
CA TYR A 281 52.74 10.35 -26.52
C TYR A 281 53.39 11.01 -25.30
N SER A 282 54.65 11.44 -25.42
CA SER A 282 55.38 12.18 -24.37
C SER A 282 55.67 13.63 -24.82
N GLY A 283 55.56 14.58 -23.89
CA GLY A 283 55.79 16.02 -24.12
C GLY A 283 54.68 16.93 -23.56
N SER A 284 54.96 18.22 -23.39
CA SER A 284 54.03 19.21 -22.83
C SER A 284 52.76 19.41 -23.67
N GLU A 285 52.81 19.15 -24.97
CA GLU A 285 51.63 19.16 -25.86
C GLU A 285 50.70 17.97 -25.57
N ALA A 286 51.25 16.81 -25.22
CA ALA A 286 50.47 15.63 -24.85
C ALA A 286 49.73 15.84 -23.52
N GLU A 287 50.34 16.55 -22.56
CA GLU A 287 49.70 16.89 -21.28
C GLU A 287 48.46 17.79 -21.47
N ASN A 288 48.55 18.82 -22.32
CA ASN A 288 47.42 19.69 -22.63
C ASN A 288 46.27 18.95 -23.33
N LEU A 289 46.61 18.07 -24.28
CA LEU A 289 45.63 17.23 -24.97
C LEU A 289 44.97 16.22 -24.02
N MET A 290 45.73 15.65 -23.08
CA MET A 290 45.20 14.72 -22.08
C MET A 290 44.25 15.43 -21.09
N TYR A 291 44.55 16.67 -20.71
CA TYR A 291 43.65 17.48 -19.88
C TYR A 291 42.34 17.80 -20.61
N LEU A 292 42.40 18.30 -21.85
CA LEU A 292 41.20 18.54 -22.66
C LEU A 292 40.38 17.28 -22.88
N HIS A 293 41.05 16.14 -23.11
CA HIS A 293 40.42 14.83 -23.23
C HIS A 293 39.69 14.43 -21.95
N TYR A 294 40.30 14.61 -20.78
CA TYR A 294 39.67 14.32 -19.49
C TYR A 294 38.36 15.11 -19.30
N PHE A 295 38.36 16.41 -19.56
CA PHE A 295 37.14 17.24 -19.44
C PHE A 295 36.03 16.80 -20.39
N GLN A 296 36.36 16.54 -21.65
CA GLN A 296 35.38 16.08 -22.64
C GLN A 296 34.88 14.67 -22.35
N SER A 297 35.75 13.79 -21.83
CA SER A 297 35.40 12.44 -21.40
C SER A 297 34.41 12.47 -20.25
N ASN A 298 34.66 13.29 -19.22
CA ASN A 298 33.75 13.50 -18.10
C ASN A 298 32.39 14.05 -18.56
N SER A 299 32.38 15.06 -19.43
CA SER A 299 31.13 15.61 -19.98
C SER A 299 30.30 14.57 -20.74
N ARG A 300 30.95 13.68 -21.50
CA ARG A 300 30.31 12.57 -22.22
C ARG A 300 29.84 11.47 -21.28
N TYR A 301 30.58 11.18 -20.22
CA TYR A 301 30.17 10.28 -19.14
C TYR A 301 28.90 10.79 -18.46
N ASP A 302 28.89 12.06 -18.04
CA ASP A 302 27.74 12.70 -17.41
C ASP A 302 26.53 12.71 -18.35
N SER A 303 26.75 12.95 -19.63
CA SER A 303 25.71 12.89 -20.66
C SER A 303 25.12 11.48 -20.79
N ALA A 304 25.94 10.44 -20.75
CA ALA A 304 25.48 9.05 -20.78
C ALA A 304 24.72 8.70 -19.48
N LEU A 305 25.23 9.12 -18.32
CA LEU A 305 24.58 8.91 -17.02
C LEU A 305 23.21 9.59 -16.97
N ASN A 306 23.12 10.85 -17.41
CA ASN A 306 21.87 11.61 -17.47
C ASN A 306 20.84 11.01 -18.45
N ARG A 307 21.29 10.43 -19.58
CA ARG A 307 20.38 9.70 -20.47
C ARG A 307 19.92 8.37 -19.86
N GLY A 308 20.76 7.73 -19.05
CA GLY A 308 20.42 6.54 -18.28
C GLY A 308 19.37 6.83 -17.21
N THR A 309 19.50 7.93 -16.46
CA THR A 309 18.49 8.36 -15.49
C THR A 309 17.17 8.75 -16.17
N GLY A 310 17.22 9.32 -17.37
CA GLY A 310 16.06 9.58 -18.21
C GLY A 310 15.25 8.32 -18.53
N ILE A 311 15.91 7.22 -18.91
CA ILE A 311 15.24 5.92 -19.14
C ILE A 311 14.56 5.44 -17.87
N SER A 312 15.26 5.47 -16.73
CA SER A 312 14.69 5.03 -15.46
C SER A 312 13.42 5.82 -15.11
N THR A 313 13.45 7.13 -15.35
CA THR A 313 12.32 8.03 -15.08
C THR A 313 11.12 7.72 -15.96
N ILE A 314 11.32 7.59 -17.28
CA ILE A 314 10.24 7.27 -18.22
C ILE A 314 9.68 5.86 -17.92
N SER A 315 10.54 4.86 -17.73
CA SER A 315 10.11 3.49 -17.41
C SER A 315 9.29 3.41 -16.12
N LYS A 316 9.66 4.16 -15.07
CA LYS A 316 8.85 4.28 -13.84
C LYS A 316 7.50 4.91 -14.12
N GLY A 317 7.45 5.97 -14.93
CA GLY A 317 6.20 6.61 -15.34
C GLY A 317 5.27 5.63 -16.07
N VAL A 318 5.81 4.85 -17.01
CA VAL A 318 5.05 3.82 -17.74
C VAL A 318 4.54 2.73 -16.79
N ALA A 319 5.38 2.25 -15.87
CA ALA A 319 4.99 1.24 -14.90
C ALA A 319 3.85 1.71 -13.98
N VAL A 320 3.94 2.95 -13.47
CA VAL A 320 2.87 3.55 -12.65
C VAL A 320 1.59 3.70 -13.48
N PHE A 321 1.69 4.20 -14.70
CA PHE A 321 0.53 4.37 -15.57
C PHE A 321 -0.16 3.03 -15.92
N TYR A 322 0.64 1.99 -16.14
CA TYR A 322 0.15 0.64 -16.36
C TYR A 322 -0.54 0.04 -15.12
N LEU A 323 -0.02 0.28 -13.91
CA LEU A 323 -0.70 -0.12 -12.67
C LEU A 323 -2.03 0.63 -12.48
N LEU A 324 -2.07 1.93 -12.76
CA LEU A 324 -3.31 2.71 -12.72
C LEU A 324 -4.37 2.16 -13.67
N ASN A 325 -3.98 1.70 -14.85
CA ASN A 325 -4.87 1.00 -15.77
C ASN A 325 -5.52 -0.25 -15.15
N ILE A 326 -4.75 -1.08 -14.43
CA ILE A 326 -5.26 -2.29 -13.79
C ILE A 326 -6.19 -1.94 -12.63
N LEU A 327 -5.78 -0.98 -11.78
CA LEU A 327 -6.59 -0.52 -10.65
C LEU A 327 -7.91 0.09 -11.12
N ASP A 328 -7.89 0.89 -12.20
CA ASP A 328 -9.12 1.44 -12.78
C ASP A 328 -10.05 0.31 -13.25
N ALA A 329 -9.51 -0.70 -13.92
CA ALA A 329 -10.28 -1.87 -14.36
C ALA A 329 -10.77 -2.76 -13.19
N LEU A 330 -10.09 -2.78 -12.04
CA LEU A 330 -10.50 -3.56 -10.88
C LEU A 330 -11.64 -2.89 -10.10
N PHE A 331 -11.65 -1.56 -10.02
CA PHE A 331 -12.49 -0.84 -9.05
C PHE A 331 -13.58 0.05 -9.65
N TRP A 332 -13.50 0.46 -10.92
CA TRP A 332 -14.57 1.30 -11.50
C TRP A 332 -15.73 0.47 -12.03
N LYS A 333 -16.95 0.87 -11.65
CA LYS A 333 -18.20 0.24 -12.07
C LYS A 333 -18.41 0.35 -13.58
N LYS A 334 -19.18 -0.60 -14.14
CA LYS A 334 -19.70 -0.50 -15.51
C LYS A 334 -20.55 0.76 -15.63
N SER A 335 -20.29 1.56 -16.66
CA SER A 335 -21.16 2.69 -16.99
C SER A 335 -22.42 2.12 -17.62
N TYR A 336 -23.53 2.13 -16.88
CA TYR A 336 -24.83 1.87 -17.49
C TYR A 336 -25.21 3.14 -18.26
N PRO A 337 -25.64 3.05 -19.53
CA PRO A 337 -26.32 4.17 -20.13
C PRO A 337 -27.57 4.49 -19.29
N ASP A 338 -27.81 5.77 -19.01
CA ASP A 338 -29.03 6.29 -18.36
C ASP A 338 -30.27 6.11 -19.28
N SER A 339 -30.49 4.89 -19.77
CA SER A 339 -31.66 4.50 -20.54
C SER A 339 -32.45 3.49 -19.73
N GLN A 340 -33.48 4.02 -19.07
CA GLN A 340 -34.52 3.33 -18.31
C GLN A 340 -34.08 2.77 -16.97
N ALA A 341 -33.96 3.66 -15.98
CA ALA A 341 -34.43 3.34 -14.65
C ALA A 341 -35.92 2.96 -14.75
N ILE A 342 -36.21 1.70 -15.06
CA ILE A 342 -37.44 1.07 -14.60
C ILE A 342 -37.27 1.06 -13.10
N LEU A 343 -37.79 2.10 -12.43
CA LEU A 343 -38.03 2.04 -11.00
C LEU A 343 -38.74 0.70 -10.76
N PRO A 344 -38.25 -0.16 -9.85
CA PRO A 344 -39.06 -1.29 -9.45
C PRO A 344 -40.38 -0.69 -8.98
N ARG A 345 -41.48 -0.98 -9.69
CA ARG A 345 -42.81 -0.73 -9.14
C ARG A 345 -42.80 -1.44 -7.79
N SER A 346 -42.90 -0.67 -6.72
CA SER A 346 -43.36 -1.21 -5.45
C SER A 346 -44.63 -2.01 -5.76
N PRO A 347 -44.84 -3.19 -5.16
CA PRO A 347 -46.15 -3.80 -5.18
C PRO A 347 -47.09 -2.87 -4.43
N GLU A 348 -47.70 -1.92 -5.15
CA GLU A 348 -48.81 -1.13 -4.66
C GLU A 348 -50.00 -2.08 -4.56
N TYR A 349 -50.18 -2.67 -3.37
CA TYR A 349 -51.49 -3.11 -2.94
C TYR A 349 -52.31 -1.85 -2.62
N GLY A 350 -52.79 -1.19 -3.68
CA GLY A 350 -53.60 0.00 -3.62
C GLY A 350 -54.80 -0.16 -4.56
N LEU A 351 -56.00 0.11 -4.05
CA LEU A 351 -57.22 0.14 -4.83
C LEU A 351 -57.14 1.28 -5.86
N HIS A 352 -56.96 0.95 -7.14
CA HIS A 352 -56.98 1.94 -8.22
C HIS A 352 -58.40 2.03 -8.81
N ILE A 353 -59.03 3.19 -8.66
CA ILE A 353 -60.22 3.55 -9.44
C ILE A 353 -59.70 4.02 -10.80
N PHE A 354 -60.01 3.28 -11.87
CA PHE A 354 -59.70 3.71 -13.22
C PHE A 354 -60.85 4.57 -13.74
N GLN A 355 -60.51 5.76 -14.25
CA GLN A 355 -61.41 6.54 -15.09
C GLN A 355 -60.94 6.34 -16.53
N ASP A 356 -61.67 5.53 -17.28
CA ASP A 356 -61.32 5.22 -18.67
C ASP A 356 -61.81 6.35 -19.57
N ILE A 357 -60.94 7.33 -19.83
CA ILE A 357 -61.20 8.35 -20.85
C ILE A 357 -60.75 7.75 -22.18
N SER A 358 -61.66 7.01 -22.81
CA SER A 358 -61.47 6.53 -24.17
C SER A 358 -61.20 7.72 -25.11
N ARG A 359 -60.07 7.64 -25.83
CA ARG A 359 -59.65 8.66 -26.79
C ARG A 359 -60.62 8.69 -27.97
N VAL A 360 -61.50 9.68 -27.99
CA VAL A 360 -62.33 10.03 -29.13
C VAL A 360 -61.44 10.50 -30.29
N PRO A 361 -61.61 9.99 -31.52
CA PRO A 361 -60.88 10.49 -32.68
C PRO A 361 -61.33 11.91 -33.02
N LEU A 362 -60.36 12.81 -33.22
CA LEU A 362 -60.59 14.18 -33.67
C LEU A 362 -61.18 14.18 -35.09
N SER A 363 -62.50 14.34 -35.19
CA SER A 363 -63.19 14.79 -36.40
C SER A 363 -63.97 16.06 -36.09
N ARG A 364 -63.71 17.11 -36.87
CA ARG A 364 -64.34 18.42 -36.74
C ARG A 364 -65.80 18.36 -37.23
N SER A 365 -66.74 18.57 -36.31
CA SER A 365 -68.03 19.21 -36.59
C SER A 365 -68.64 19.72 -35.27
N PRO A 366 -69.20 20.94 -35.20
CA PRO A 366 -69.73 21.51 -33.96
C PRO A 366 -71.18 21.06 -33.74
N GLY A 367 -71.40 20.23 -32.72
CA GLY A 367 -72.75 19.87 -32.27
C GLY A 367 -72.66 19.08 -30.96
N SER A 368 -73.15 19.71 -29.89
CA SER A 368 -73.41 19.20 -28.54
C SER A 368 -73.28 17.68 -28.32
N LEU A 369 -72.40 17.27 -27.40
CA LEU A 369 -72.40 15.94 -26.82
C LEU A 369 -72.26 16.01 -25.30
N GLU A 370 -73.29 15.49 -24.61
CA GLU A 370 -73.27 15.11 -23.20
C GLU A 370 -72.20 14.04 -22.98
N THR A 371 -71.48 14.14 -21.86
CA THR A 371 -70.43 13.19 -21.47
C THR A 371 -70.99 12.28 -20.39
N GLU A 372 -71.16 10.99 -20.70
CA GLU A 372 -71.48 9.96 -19.71
C GLU A 372 -70.16 9.33 -19.22
N VAL A 373 -69.99 9.26 -17.90
CA VAL A 373 -68.79 8.71 -17.25
C VAL A 373 -69.17 7.42 -16.54
N GLU A 374 -68.60 6.30 -16.99
CA GLU A 374 -68.78 4.99 -16.38
C GLU A 374 -67.55 4.64 -15.51
N PHE A 375 -67.78 4.18 -14.27
CA PHE A 375 -66.72 3.78 -13.34
C PHE A 375 -66.74 2.26 -13.16
N GLY A 376 -65.66 1.58 -13.55
CA GLY A 376 -65.45 0.15 -13.31
C GLY A 376 -64.39 -0.10 -12.24
N LEU A 377 -64.66 -1.01 -11.30
CA LEU A 377 -63.69 -1.52 -10.32
C LEU A 377 -63.20 -2.90 -10.76
N GLY A 378 -61.89 -3.07 -10.92
CA GLY A 378 -61.25 -4.35 -11.22
C GLY A 378 -60.11 -4.64 -10.26
N TYR A 379 -59.99 -5.90 -9.83
CA TYR A 379 -58.87 -6.43 -9.05
C TYR A 379 -58.04 -7.36 -9.94
N ASN A 380 -56.71 -7.24 -9.90
CA ASN A 380 -55.78 -8.21 -10.49
C ASN A 380 -55.14 -9.03 -9.38
N PHE A 381 -55.11 -10.36 -9.54
CA PHE A 381 -54.35 -11.28 -8.68
C PHE A 381 -52.92 -11.44 -9.17
#